data_AF-A0A841V498-F1
#
_entry.id   AF-A0A841V498-F1
#
_cell.length_a   1.000
_cell.length_b   1.000
_cell.length_c   1.000
_cell.angle_alpha   90.00
_cell.angle_beta   90.00
_cell.angle_gamma   90.00
#
_symmetry.space_group_name_H-M   'P 1'
#
loop_
_entity.id
_entity.type
_entity.pdbx_description
1 polymer ?
#
loop_
_entity_poly.entity_id
_entity_poly.type
_entity_poly.pdbx_seq_one_letter_code
_entity_poly.pdbx_strand_id
1 'polypeptide(L)'
;MSSTEVKTPPPDSPEFLDELPGEVEMSLFDHLEELRRRIFYSLIAVAVGAVGCFIFVKPLVQVLEVPAQGVKFLQLAPGEFFFVSLKVAGYSGILVASPVILLQIILFVLPGLTRRERRLIVPVVLGSSVLFFAGLFFAYIALIPAALNFFVNYGAEVVEQAWSIERYFEFVLLLLFSTGIAFQIPVIQLILSFLGIISSQMMLSGWRFVVLGAVILGAILTPSTDPLTQSLLAGAVLGLYFGGIGVVKLTGR
;
A
#
# COMPACT_ATOMS: atom_id res chain seq x y z
N MET A 1 -7.89 18.64 59.07
CA MET A 1 -6.80 18.28 58.15
C MET A 1 -6.83 16.77 57.99
N SER A 2 -7.50 16.27 56.95
CA SER A 2 -7.57 14.82 56.66
C SER A 2 -6.53 14.54 55.59
N SER A 3 -5.47 13.83 55.96
CA SER A 3 -4.41 13.40 55.06
C SER A 3 -4.97 12.34 54.12
N THR A 4 -5.22 12.69 52.86
CA THR A 4 -5.58 11.72 51.83
C THR A 4 -4.34 10.88 51.52
N GLU A 5 -4.24 9.69 52.10
CA GLU A 5 -3.25 8.68 51.71
C GLU A 5 -3.46 8.35 50.23
N VAL A 6 -2.50 8.75 49.39
CA VAL A 6 -2.41 8.29 48.00
C VAL A 6 -2.01 6.81 48.07
N LYS A 7 -3.01 5.94 47.98
CA LYS A 7 -2.83 4.49 48.00
C LYS A 7 -2.20 4.07 46.68
N THR A 8 -0.90 3.80 46.68
CA THR A 8 -0.21 3.25 45.52
C THR A 8 -0.83 1.89 45.17
N PRO A 9 -1.21 1.66 43.90
CA PRO A 9 -1.80 0.40 43.49
C PRO A 9 -0.80 -0.76 43.68
N PRO A 10 -1.27 -1.96 44.03
CA PRO A 10 -0.38 -3.10 44.25
C PRO A 10 0.36 -3.51 42.95
N PRO A 11 1.57 -4.08 43.04
CA PRO A 11 2.46 -4.30 41.90
C PRO A 11 1.89 -5.14 40.74
N ASP A 12 0.88 -5.98 41.03
CA ASP A 12 0.23 -6.86 40.06
C ASP A 12 -1.15 -6.35 39.61
N SER A 13 -1.52 -5.12 39.99
CA SER A 13 -2.79 -4.54 39.55
C SER A 13 -2.71 -4.13 38.07
N PRO A 14 -3.82 -4.20 37.32
CA PRO A 14 -3.87 -3.72 35.94
C PRO A 14 -3.44 -2.24 35.81
N GLU A 15 -3.74 -1.40 36.81
CA GLU A 15 -3.31 0.00 36.87
C GLU A 15 -1.79 0.15 37.06
N PHE A 16 -1.17 -0.66 37.92
CA PHE A 16 0.28 -0.61 38.17
C PHE A 16 1.09 -1.14 36.98
N LEU A 17 0.56 -2.16 36.29
CA LEU A 17 1.15 -2.68 35.05
C LEU A 17 1.01 -1.70 33.88
N ASP A 18 0.05 -0.77 33.94
CA ASP A 18 -0.03 0.37 33.02
C ASP A 18 0.99 1.48 33.38
N GLU A 19 1.41 1.61 34.64
CA GLU A 19 2.38 2.61 35.14
C GLU A 19 3.88 2.25 35.00
N LEU A 20 4.25 1.03 34.55
CA LEU A 20 5.67 0.65 34.44
C LEU A 20 6.49 1.63 33.55
N PRO A 21 7.70 2.04 33.96
CA PRO A 21 8.48 3.14 33.38
C PRO A 21 9.06 2.76 32.01
N GLY A 22 8.23 2.91 30.99
CA GLY A 22 8.60 2.80 29.58
C GLY A 22 7.75 3.70 28.69
N GLU A 23 6.90 4.55 29.29
CA GLU A 23 6.26 5.67 28.62
C GLU A 23 7.29 6.79 28.52
N VAL A 24 8.20 6.64 27.56
CA VAL A 24 8.88 7.82 27.06
C VAL A 24 7.82 8.55 26.25
N GLU A 25 7.16 9.54 26.86
CA GLU A 25 6.64 10.68 26.09
C GLU A 25 7.82 11.17 25.25
N MET A 26 7.88 10.73 24.00
CA MET A 26 8.98 11.07 23.11
C MET A 26 8.90 12.57 22.83
N SER A 27 10.03 13.25 22.93
CA SER A 27 10.09 14.62 22.43
C SER A 27 9.87 14.62 20.92
N LEU A 28 9.43 15.75 20.37
CA LEU A 28 9.27 15.93 18.92
C LEU A 28 10.58 15.62 18.18
N PHE A 29 11.72 15.92 18.80
CA PHE A 29 13.04 15.61 18.26
C PHE A 29 13.30 14.11 18.23
N ASP A 30 12.95 13.37 19.28
CA ASP A 30 13.10 11.92 19.32
C ASP A 30 12.22 11.25 18.26
N HIS A 31 11.01 11.77 18.03
CA HIS A 31 10.11 11.27 16.99
C HIS A 31 10.64 11.54 15.57
N LEU A 32 11.25 12.71 15.33
CA LEU A 32 11.93 13.02 14.06
C LEU A 32 13.16 12.13 13.83
N GLU A 33 13.92 11.84 14.89
CA GLU A 33 15.07 10.95 14.82
C GLU A 33 14.63 9.50 14.51
N GLU A 34 13.51 9.07 15.10
CA GLU A 34 12.88 7.81 14.74
C GLU A 34 12.47 7.80 13.27
N LEU A 35 11.76 8.82 12.78
CA LEU A 35 11.36 8.92 11.37
C LEU A 35 12.57 8.75 10.43
N ARG A 36 13.65 9.48 10.69
CA ARG A 36 14.89 9.39 9.91
C ARG A 36 15.44 7.96 9.89
N ARG A 37 15.53 7.32 11.06
CA ARG A 37 16.02 5.96 11.20
C ARG A 37 15.14 4.95 10.44
N ARG A 38 13.81 5.09 10.54
CA ARG A 38 12.83 4.23 9.87
C ARG A 38 12.93 4.37 8.35
N ILE A 39 13.01 5.60 7.83
CA ILE A 39 13.23 5.88 6.41
C ILE A 39 14.53 5.23 5.93
N PHE A 40 15.62 5.36 6.69
CA PHE A 40 16.91 4.79 6.31
C PHE A 40 16.86 3.26 6.18
N TYR A 41 16.24 2.55 7.12
CA TYR A 41 16.06 1.09 7.01
C TYR A 41 15.17 0.69 5.83
N SER A 42 14.08 1.43 5.59
CA SER A 42 13.23 1.20 4.42
C SER A 42 13.98 1.41 3.10
N LEU A 43 14.82 2.44 3.01
CA LEU A 43 15.66 2.70 1.83
C LEU A 43 16.68 1.60 1.60
N ILE A 44 17.32 1.08 2.66
CA ILE A 44 18.23 -0.07 2.55
C ILE A 44 17.48 -1.29 2.02
N ALA A 45 16.30 -1.59 2.57
CA ALA A 45 15.50 -2.72 2.11
C ALA A 45 15.11 -2.59 0.63
N VAL A 46 14.71 -1.38 0.20
CA VAL A 46 14.41 -1.09 -1.21
C VAL A 46 15.65 -1.23 -2.08
N ALA A 47 16.82 -0.72 -1.65
CA ALA A 47 18.05 -0.82 -2.42
C ALA A 47 18.49 -2.28 -2.60
N VAL A 48 18.47 -3.07 -1.53
CA VAL A 48 18.78 -4.51 -1.57
C VAL A 48 17.77 -5.25 -2.46
N GLY A 49 16.49 -4.96 -2.31
CA GLY A 49 15.42 -5.52 -3.13
C GLY A 49 15.57 -5.18 -4.60
N ALA A 50 15.89 -3.93 -4.94
CA ALA A 50 16.09 -3.47 -6.31
C ALA A 50 17.31 -4.10 -6.96
N VAL A 51 18.44 -4.21 -6.24
CA VAL A 51 19.64 -4.92 -6.72
C VAL A 51 19.32 -6.39 -6.97
N GLY A 52 18.62 -7.05 -6.04
CA GLY A 52 18.18 -8.43 -6.21
C GLY A 52 17.27 -8.61 -7.43
N CYS A 53 16.26 -7.75 -7.59
CA CYS A 53 15.35 -7.79 -8.73
C CYS A 53 16.05 -7.47 -10.07
N PHE A 54 17.08 -6.61 -10.06
CA PHE A 54 17.86 -6.29 -11.25
C PHE A 54 18.62 -7.51 -11.78
N ILE A 55 19.15 -8.36 -10.90
CA ILE A 55 19.82 -9.62 -11.27
C ILE A 55 18.83 -10.56 -11.99
N PHE A 56 17.58 -10.58 -11.56
CA PHE A 56 16.50 -11.41 -12.11
C PHE A 56 15.53 -10.65 -13.03
N VAL A 57 15.99 -9.56 -13.65
CA VAL A 57 15.10 -8.68 -14.41
C VAL A 57 14.46 -9.35 -15.62
N LYS A 58 15.18 -10.25 -16.31
CA LYS A 58 14.66 -10.94 -17.51
C LYS A 58 13.43 -11.81 -17.17
N PRO A 59 13.46 -12.70 -16.16
CA PRO A 59 12.26 -13.39 -15.69
C PRO A 59 11.12 -12.45 -15.29
N LEU A 60 11.42 -11.34 -14.60
CA LEU A 60 10.40 -10.39 -14.18
C LEU A 60 9.70 -9.74 -15.38
N VAL A 61 10.48 -9.30 -16.37
CA VAL A 61 9.97 -8.77 -17.65
C VAL A 61 9.07 -9.80 -18.33
N GLN A 62 9.51 -11.06 -18.43
CA GLN A 62 8.71 -12.13 -19.05
C GLN A 62 7.37 -12.35 -18.35
N VAL A 63 7.34 -12.33 -17.02
CA VAL A 63 6.08 -12.44 -16.25
C VAL A 63 5.16 -11.26 -16.55
N LEU A 64 5.70 -10.06 -16.60
CA LEU A 64 4.93 -8.84 -16.88
C LEU A 64 4.46 -8.77 -18.33
N GLU A 65 5.07 -9.47 -19.28
CA GLU A 65 4.62 -9.55 -20.69
C GLU A 65 3.46 -10.54 -20.90
N VAL A 66 3.25 -11.52 -20.01
CA VAL A 66 2.19 -12.54 -20.16
C VAL A 66 0.80 -11.95 -20.42
N PRO A 67 0.34 -10.88 -19.72
CA PRO A 67 -0.97 -10.29 -19.98
C PRO A 67 -1.12 -9.67 -21.38
N ALA A 68 -0.02 -9.34 -22.07
CA ALA A 68 0.00 -8.75 -23.41
C ALA A 68 0.25 -9.77 -24.53
N GLN A 69 0.01 -11.06 -24.28
CA GLN A 69 0.18 -12.10 -25.29
C GLN A 69 -0.54 -11.76 -26.61
N GLY A 70 0.21 -11.80 -27.72
CA GLY A 70 -0.30 -11.49 -29.06
C GLY A 70 0.05 -10.08 -29.57
N VAL A 71 0.57 -9.19 -28.70
CA VAL A 71 1.03 -7.86 -29.11
C VAL A 71 2.51 -7.90 -29.48
N LYS A 72 2.88 -7.20 -30.58
CA LYS A 72 4.28 -7.01 -30.94
C LYS A 72 4.86 -5.82 -30.20
N PHE A 73 5.89 -6.05 -29.39
CA PHE A 73 6.65 -4.97 -28.77
C PHE A 73 7.66 -4.36 -29.73
N LEU A 74 7.70 -3.04 -29.78
CA LEU A 74 8.67 -2.25 -30.53
C LEU A 74 9.65 -1.59 -29.56
N GLN A 75 10.91 -1.67 -29.93
CA GLN A 75 11.98 -0.91 -29.30
C GLN A 75 12.31 0.29 -30.20
N LEU A 76 11.92 1.49 -29.78
CA LEU A 76 12.08 2.72 -30.57
C LEU A 76 13.50 3.29 -30.47
N ALA A 77 14.23 2.97 -29.40
CA ALA A 77 15.64 3.33 -29.25
C ALA A 77 16.46 2.17 -28.65
N PRO A 78 17.76 2.04 -29.01
CA PRO A 78 18.63 0.96 -28.51
C PRO A 78 18.73 0.87 -26.98
N GLY A 79 18.51 1.98 -26.27
CA GLY A 79 18.59 2.06 -24.81
C GLY A 79 17.30 1.76 -24.05
N GLU A 80 16.12 1.68 -24.70
CA GLU A 80 14.84 1.57 -23.98
C GLU A 80 14.77 0.35 -23.07
N PHE A 81 15.21 -0.81 -23.54
CA PHE A 81 15.18 -2.03 -22.73
C PHE A 81 16.02 -1.93 -21.45
N PHE A 82 17.13 -1.19 -21.50
CA PHE A 82 17.95 -0.93 -20.31
C PHE A 82 17.20 -0.07 -19.28
N PHE A 83 16.55 1.01 -19.72
CA PHE A 83 15.73 1.85 -18.85
C PHE A 83 14.51 1.11 -18.31
N VAL A 84 13.84 0.30 -19.12
CA VAL A 84 12.76 -0.59 -18.69
C VAL A 84 13.27 -1.55 -17.62
N SER A 85 14.43 -2.17 -17.82
CA SER A 85 15.03 -3.08 -16.85
C SER A 85 15.29 -2.39 -15.50
N LEU A 86 15.78 -1.15 -15.52
CA LEU A 86 15.99 -0.36 -14.31
C LEU A 86 14.65 -0.03 -13.61
N LYS A 87 13.62 0.37 -14.36
CA LYS A 87 12.28 0.63 -13.83
C LYS A 87 11.69 -0.64 -13.21
N VAL A 88 11.67 -1.75 -13.94
CA VAL A 88 11.14 -3.04 -13.46
C VAL A 88 11.86 -3.47 -12.19
N ALA A 89 13.19 -3.39 -12.15
CA ALA A 89 13.96 -3.74 -10.96
C ALA A 89 13.66 -2.81 -9.77
N GLY A 90 13.59 -1.50 -10.00
CA GLY A 90 13.28 -0.51 -8.96
C GLY A 90 11.88 -0.72 -8.36
N TYR A 91 10.85 -0.78 -9.21
CA TYR A 91 9.47 -1.01 -8.76
C TYR A 91 9.35 -2.37 -8.06
N SER A 92 9.83 -3.46 -8.67
CA SER A 92 9.77 -4.80 -8.06
C SER A 92 10.56 -4.86 -6.75
N GLY A 93 11.68 -4.14 -6.65
CA GLY A 93 12.45 -4.00 -5.43
C GLY A 93 11.64 -3.37 -4.30
N ILE A 94 10.84 -2.35 -4.60
CA ILE A 94 9.90 -1.75 -3.63
C ILE A 94 8.80 -2.77 -3.25
N LEU A 95 8.27 -3.52 -4.22
CA LEU A 95 7.24 -4.54 -3.95
C LEU A 95 7.75 -5.63 -3.01
N VAL A 96 8.96 -6.12 -3.23
CA VAL A 96 9.60 -7.13 -2.36
C VAL A 96 9.96 -6.54 -1.00
N ALA A 97 10.38 -5.27 -0.96
CA ALA A 97 10.67 -4.57 0.29
C ALA A 97 9.41 -4.16 1.07
N SER A 98 8.21 -4.25 0.46
CA SER A 98 6.97 -3.76 1.05
C SER A 98 6.67 -4.28 2.47
N PRO A 99 6.93 -5.55 2.86
CA PRO A 99 6.68 -5.99 4.24
C PRO A 99 7.58 -5.26 5.25
N VAL A 100 8.83 -4.97 4.86
CA VAL A 100 9.77 -4.21 5.69
C VAL A 100 9.33 -2.76 5.78
N ILE A 101 8.92 -2.15 4.66
CA ILE A 101 8.43 -0.76 4.63
C ILE A 101 7.19 -0.63 5.54
N LEU A 102 6.21 -1.52 5.39
CA LEU A 102 4.98 -1.52 6.20
C LEU A 102 5.29 -1.73 7.68
N LEU A 103 6.23 -2.62 8.02
CA LEU A 103 6.71 -2.79 9.38
C LEU A 103 7.33 -1.49 9.93
N GLN A 104 8.21 -0.81 9.18
CA GLN A 104 8.83 0.43 9.64
C GLN A 104 7.81 1.57 9.79
N ILE A 105 6.81 1.66 8.92
CA ILE A 105 5.70 2.63 9.04
C ILE A 105 4.92 2.38 10.33
N ILE A 106 4.55 1.13 10.61
CA ILE A 106 3.77 0.81 11.82
C ILE A 106 4.61 1.02 13.09
N LEU A 107 5.91 0.70 13.05
CA LEU A 107 6.82 0.97 14.16
C LEU A 107 7.03 2.47 14.41
N PHE A 108 6.90 3.31 13.38
CA PHE A 108 6.92 4.77 13.55
C PHE A 108 5.64 5.29 14.23
N VAL A 109 4.49 4.65 13.96
CA VAL A 109 3.20 5.00 14.60
C VAL A 109 3.08 4.42 16.02
N LEU A 110 3.91 3.42 16.36
CA LEU A 110 3.94 2.72 17.64
C LEU A 110 3.85 3.62 18.90
N PRO A 111 4.57 4.75 18.99
CA PRO A 111 4.52 5.58 20.19
C PRO A 111 3.13 6.16 20.46
N GLY A 112 2.30 6.36 19.42
CA GLY A 112 0.94 6.87 19.55
C GLY A 112 -0.12 5.81 19.90
N LEU A 113 0.26 4.54 20.05
CA LEU A 113 -0.66 3.42 20.34
C LEU A 113 -0.63 3.03 21.83
N THR A 114 -1.80 2.71 22.38
CA THR A 114 -1.93 2.21 23.76
C THR A 114 -1.28 0.84 23.92
N ARG A 115 -0.88 0.45 25.15
CA ARG A 115 -0.25 -0.86 25.44
C ARG A 115 -1.06 -2.05 24.92
N ARG A 116 -2.39 -1.97 24.99
CA ARG A 116 -3.31 -3.00 24.50
C ARG A 116 -3.30 -3.08 22.97
N GLU A 117 -3.23 -1.94 22.29
CA GLU A 117 -3.18 -1.85 20.83
C GLU A 117 -1.82 -2.27 20.26
N ARG A 118 -0.73 -2.16 21.04
CA ARG A 118 0.59 -2.66 20.62
C ARG A 118 0.57 -4.15 20.29
N ARG A 119 -0.31 -4.94 20.91
CA ARG A 119 -0.49 -6.36 20.57
C ARG A 119 -1.04 -6.56 19.16
N LEU A 120 -1.72 -5.57 18.60
CA LEU A 120 -2.31 -5.61 17.25
C LEU A 120 -1.29 -5.28 16.15
N ILE A 121 -0.07 -4.86 16.47
CA ILE A 121 0.96 -4.56 15.47
C ILE A 121 1.24 -5.76 14.57
N VAL A 122 1.50 -6.92 15.16
CA VAL A 122 1.84 -8.14 14.42
C VAL A 122 0.73 -8.53 13.44
N PRO A 123 -0.55 -8.67 13.85
CA PRO A 123 -1.62 -8.99 12.91
C PRO A 123 -1.85 -7.87 11.90
N VAL A 124 -1.62 -6.59 12.23
CA VAL A 124 -1.75 -5.48 11.28
C VAL A 124 -0.64 -5.50 10.23
N VAL A 125 0.63 -5.73 10.61
CA VAL A 125 1.75 -5.85 9.67
C VAL A 125 1.58 -7.05 8.75
N LEU A 126 1.14 -8.19 9.30
CA LEU A 126 0.92 -9.40 8.51
C LEU A 126 -0.29 -9.22 7.58
N GLY A 127 -1.39 -8.68 8.10
CA GLY A 127 -2.59 -8.36 7.33
C GLY A 127 -2.31 -7.34 6.22
N SER A 128 -1.53 -6.29 6.51
CA SER A 128 -1.15 -5.27 5.52
C SER A 128 -0.27 -5.82 4.42
N SER A 129 0.69 -6.68 4.76
CA SER A 129 1.54 -7.38 3.79
C SER A 129 0.71 -8.30 2.89
N VAL A 130 -0.19 -9.11 3.47
CA VAL A 130 -1.11 -9.97 2.70
C VAL A 130 -1.98 -9.13 1.78
N LEU A 131 -2.54 -8.03 2.29
CA LEU A 131 -3.41 -7.16 1.52
C LEU A 131 -2.67 -6.45 0.39
N PHE A 132 -1.39 -6.08 0.60
CA PHE A 132 -0.53 -5.52 -0.44
C PHE A 132 -0.33 -6.50 -1.59
N PHE A 133 0.09 -7.73 -1.28
CA PHE A 133 0.27 -8.77 -2.30
C PHE A 133 -1.05 -9.20 -2.95
N ALA A 134 -2.15 -9.19 -2.21
CA ALA A 134 -3.49 -9.40 -2.78
C ALA A 134 -3.85 -8.29 -3.80
N GLY A 135 -3.47 -7.04 -3.51
CA GLY A 135 -3.63 -5.91 -4.44
C GLY A 135 -2.79 -6.06 -5.70
N LEU A 136 -1.53 -6.48 -5.56
CA LEU A 136 -0.67 -6.79 -6.72
C LEU A 136 -1.23 -7.93 -7.56
N PHE A 137 -1.70 -8.99 -6.90
CA PHE A 137 -2.31 -10.13 -7.56
C PHE A 137 -3.57 -9.69 -8.33
N PHE A 138 -4.48 -8.95 -7.67
CA PHE A 138 -5.68 -8.39 -8.29
C PHE A 138 -5.35 -7.50 -9.50
N ALA A 139 -4.38 -6.61 -9.37
CA ALA A 139 -3.95 -5.77 -10.49
C ALA A 139 -3.42 -6.61 -11.67
N TYR A 140 -2.61 -7.62 -11.39
CA TYR A 140 -2.03 -8.48 -12.42
C TYR A 140 -3.07 -9.34 -13.15
N ILE A 141 -4.03 -9.92 -12.44
CA ILE A 141 -5.00 -10.85 -13.04
C ILE A 141 -6.26 -10.17 -13.58
N ALA A 142 -6.65 -9.01 -13.04
CA ALA A 142 -7.91 -8.36 -13.36
C ALA A 142 -7.71 -7.01 -14.04
N LEU A 143 -6.98 -6.08 -13.42
CA LEU A 143 -6.87 -4.71 -13.94
C LEU A 143 -6.04 -4.62 -15.21
N ILE A 144 -4.84 -5.23 -15.25
CA ILE A 144 -3.99 -5.20 -16.44
C ILE A 144 -4.73 -5.86 -17.62
N PRO A 145 -5.23 -7.11 -17.52
CA PRO A 145 -5.90 -7.73 -18.67
C PRO A 145 -7.16 -6.97 -19.09
N ALA A 146 -7.92 -6.39 -18.16
CA ALA A 146 -9.08 -5.57 -18.51
C ALA A 146 -8.68 -4.35 -19.36
N ALA A 147 -7.63 -3.63 -18.95
CA ALA A 147 -7.12 -2.47 -19.69
C ALA A 147 -6.59 -2.85 -21.07
N LEU A 148 -5.76 -3.91 -21.14
CA LEU A 148 -5.17 -4.35 -22.40
C LEU A 148 -6.24 -4.84 -23.38
N ASN A 149 -7.21 -5.62 -22.91
CA ASN A 149 -8.34 -6.05 -23.73
C ASN A 149 -9.18 -4.86 -24.21
N PHE A 150 -9.42 -3.86 -23.36
CA PHE A 150 -10.12 -2.65 -23.79
C PHE A 150 -9.40 -1.98 -24.97
N PHE A 151 -8.08 -1.78 -24.87
CA PHE A 151 -7.32 -1.13 -25.94
C PHE A 151 -7.23 -1.94 -27.23
N VAL A 152 -6.99 -3.25 -27.12
CA VAL A 152 -6.92 -4.14 -28.29
C VAL A 152 -8.26 -4.15 -29.02
N ASN A 153 -9.38 -4.25 -28.29
CA ASN A 153 -10.71 -4.26 -28.90
C ASN A 153 -11.12 -2.89 -29.43
N TYR A 154 -10.75 -1.80 -28.77
CA TYR A 154 -11.08 -0.44 -29.21
C TYR A 154 -10.35 -0.06 -30.50
N GLY A 155 -9.10 -0.49 -30.66
CA GLY A 155 -8.29 -0.25 -31.88
C GLY A 155 -8.41 -1.34 -32.94
N ALA A 156 -9.22 -2.38 -32.71
CA ALA A 156 -9.39 -3.49 -33.63
C ALA A 156 -9.86 -2.99 -35.00
N GLU A 157 -9.37 -3.62 -36.08
CA GLU A 157 -9.71 -3.32 -37.48
C GLU A 157 -9.29 -1.92 -37.99
N VAL A 158 -8.80 -1.04 -37.12
CA VAL A 158 -8.38 0.33 -37.48
C VAL A 158 -6.86 0.48 -37.50
N VAL A 159 -6.14 -0.14 -36.54
CA VAL A 159 -4.68 0.02 -36.38
C VAL A 159 -4.01 -1.33 -36.07
N GLU A 160 -2.87 -1.59 -36.71
CA GLU A 160 -2.01 -2.73 -36.33
C GLU A 160 -1.49 -2.55 -34.90
N GLN A 161 -1.61 -3.61 -34.10
CA GLN A 161 -1.26 -3.58 -32.68
C GLN A 161 0.25 -3.75 -32.49
N ALA A 162 0.97 -2.64 -32.47
CA ALA A 162 2.40 -2.58 -32.14
C ALA A 162 2.65 -1.55 -31.04
N TRP A 163 3.18 -1.98 -29.89
CA TRP A 163 3.29 -1.14 -28.69
C TRP A 163 4.75 -0.87 -28.33
N SER A 164 5.07 0.34 -27.88
CA SER A 164 6.39 0.64 -27.29
C SER A 164 6.56 -0.14 -26.00
N ILE A 165 7.69 -0.85 -25.87
CA ILE A 165 8.03 -1.60 -24.65
C ILE A 165 8.08 -0.67 -23.44
N GLU A 166 8.67 0.52 -23.57
CA GLU A 166 8.78 1.47 -22.46
C GLU A 166 7.41 1.91 -21.95
N ARG A 167 6.50 2.30 -22.85
CA ARG A 167 5.16 2.76 -22.49
C ARG A 167 4.31 1.65 -21.88
N TYR A 168 4.44 0.43 -22.39
CA TYR A 168 3.77 -0.73 -21.82
C TYR A 168 4.20 -0.98 -20.37
N PHE A 169 5.50 -1.05 -20.12
CA PHE A 169 6.01 -1.31 -18.78
C PHE A 169 5.74 -0.16 -17.81
N GLU A 170 5.80 1.10 -18.25
CA GLU A 170 5.35 2.23 -17.43
C GLU A 170 3.89 2.08 -17.02
N PHE A 171 3.03 1.72 -17.96
CA PHE A 171 1.61 1.50 -17.69
C PHE A 171 1.39 0.37 -16.67
N VAL A 172 1.98 -0.80 -16.92
CA VAL A 172 1.83 -1.99 -16.08
C VAL A 172 2.39 -1.74 -14.67
N LEU A 173 3.59 -1.17 -14.56
CA LEU A 173 4.24 -0.92 -13.26
C LEU A 173 3.48 0.12 -12.45
N LEU A 174 3.00 1.20 -13.08
CA LEU A 174 2.20 2.21 -12.37
C LEU A 174 0.88 1.61 -11.86
N LEU A 175 0.20 0.81 -12.70
CA LEU A 175 -1.07 0.19 -12.31
C LEU A 175 -0.89 -0.83 -11.17
N LEU A 176 0.15 -1.67 -11.21
CA LEU A 176 0.50 -2.58 -10.11
C LEU A 176 0.78 -1.81 -8.82
N PHE A 177 1.65 -0.81 -8.89
CA PHE A 177 2.10 -0.07 -7.72
C PHE A 177 0.97 0.75 -7.08
N SER A 178 0.21 1.50 -7.89
CA SER A 178 -0.93 2.28 -7.43
C SER A 178 -2.01 1.41 -6.80
N THR A 179 -2.31 0.24 -7.38
CA THR A 179 -3.28 -0.69 -6.81
C THR A 179 -2.77 -1.30 -5.50
N GLY A 180 -1.49 -1.69 -5.43
CA GLY A 180 -0.89 -2.18 -4.19
C GLY A 180 -1.01 -1.17 -3.03
N ILE A 181 -0.76 0.11 -3.30
CA ILE A 181 -0.96 1.21 -2.34
C ILE A 181 -2.44 1.38 -2.00
N ALA A 182 -3.34 1.34 -2.99
CA ALA A 182 -4.78 1.46 -2.75
C ALA A 182 -5.32 0.35 -1.84
N PHE A 183 -4.75 -0.86 -1.94
CA PHE A 183 -5.06 -1.97 -1.04
C PHE A 183 -4.62 -1.71 0.40
N GLN A 184 -3.80 -0.69 0.69
CA GLN A 184 -3.47 -0.30 2.07
C GLN A 184 -4.51 0.61 2.71
N ILE A 185 -5.57 1.03 2.00
CA ILE A 185 -6.64 1.87 2.55
C ILE A 185 -7.23 1.30 3.86
N PRO A 186 -7.58 -0.01 3.96
CA PRO A 186 -8.13 -0.58 5.20
C PRO A 186 -7.15 -0.52 6.37
N VAL A 187 -5.85 -0.67 6.09
CA VAL A 187 -4.78 -0.60 7.09
C VAL A 187 -4.66 0.82 7.62
N ILE A 188 -4.69 1.81 6.74
CA ILE A 188 -4.69 3.23 7.12
C ILE A 188 -5.93 3.56 7.97
N GLN A 189 -7.11 3.11 7.57
CA GLN A 189 -8.35 3.31 8.34
C GLN A 189 -8.25 2.73 9.76
N LEU A 190 -7.69 1.52 9.87
CA LEU A 190 -7.51 0.83 11.14
C LEU A 190 -6.49 1.57 12.05
N ILE A 191 -5.35 2.00 11.49
CA ILE A 191 -4.35 2.76 12.23
C ILE A 191 -4.94 4.09 12.74
N LEU A 192 -5.58 4.86 11.86
CA LEU A 192 -6.20 6.14 12.24
C LEU A 192 -7.32 5.95 13.27
N SER A 193 -8.04 4.83 13.22
CA SER A 193 -9.04 4.51 14.22
C SER A 193 -8.43 4.19 15.59
N PHE A 194 -7.32 3.45 15.65
CA PHE A 194 -6.60 3.19 16.91
C PHE A 194 -6.01 4.46 17.52
N LEU A 195 -5.54 5.39 16.68
CA LEU A 195 -5.14 6.73 17.13
C LEU A 195 -6.32 7.60 17.61
N GLY A 196 -7.56 7.15 17.44
CA GLY A 196 -8.77 7.89 17.84
C GLY A 196 -9.09 9.07 16.93
N ILE A 197 -8.46 9.17 15.75
CA ILE A 197 -8.63 10.27 14.81
C ILE A 197 -9.97 10.12 14.05
N ILE A 198 -10.35 8.89 13.73
CA ILE A 198 -11.58 8.58 12.99
C ILE A 198 -12.36 7.43 13.61
N SER A 199 -13.69 7.54 13.63
CA SER A 199 -14.61 6.48 14.04
C SER A 199 -15.27 5.80 12.85
N SER A 200 -15.82 4.60 13.05
CA SER A 200 -16.56 3.90 12.00
C SER A 200 -17.76 4.72 11.49
N GLN A 201 -18.43 5.49 12.35
CA GLN A 201 -19.54 6.37 11.97
C GLN A 201 -19.07 7.56 11.12
N MET A 202 -17.90 8.13 11.42
CA MET A 202 -17.32 9.23 10.65
C MET A 202 -16.91 8.77 9.24
N MET A 203 -16.34 7.56 9.12
CA MET A 203 -16.06 6.97 7.81
C MET A 203 -17.34 6.72 7.01
N LEU A 204 -18.39 6.21 7.67
CA LEU A 204 -19.67 5.95 7.01
C LEU A 204 -20.39 7.22 6.58
N SER A 205 -20.30 8.33 7.32
CA SER A 205 -20.91 9.59 6.88
C SER A 205 -20.13 10.23 5.71
N GLY A 206 -18.80 10.06 5.69
CA GLY A 206 -17.90 10.59 4.66
C GLY A 206 -17.80 9.76 3.37
N TRP A 207 -18.51 8.64 3.24
CA TRP A 207 -18.33 7.68 2.14
C TRP A 207 -18.44 8.30 0.73
N ARG A 208 -19.31 9.30 0.55
CA ARG A 208 -19.49 10.00 -0.73
C ARG A 208 -18.23 10.73 -1.20
N PHE A 209 -17.50 11.33 -0.27
CA PHE A 209 -16.24 12.02 -0.59
C PHE A 209 -15.15 11.02 -0.96
N VAL A 210 -15.16 9.84 -0.33
CA VAL A 210 -14.23 8.77 -0.67
C VAL A 210 -14.55 8.16 -2.02
N VAL A 211 -15.82 8.01 -2.40
CA VAL A 211 -16.22 7.62 -3.76
C VAL A 211 -15.67 8.59 -4.79
N LEU A 212 -15.90 9.90 -4.57
CA LEU A 212 -15.39 10.93 -5.47
C LEU A 212 -13.86 10.90 -5.55
N GLY A 213 -13.19 10.80 -4.39
CA GLY A 213 -11.73 10.69 -4.31
C GLY A 213 -11.20 9.44 -5.01
N ALA A 214 -11.86 8.30 -4.87
CA ALA A 214 -11.48 7.05 -5.53
C ALA A 214 -11.61 7.13 -7.06
N VAL A 215 -12.66 7.79 -7.56
CA VAL A 215 -12.84 8.03 -9.00
C VAL A 215 -11.76 8.99 -9.52
N ILE A 216 -11.48 10.07 -8.80
CA ILE A 216 -10.42 11.04 -9.17
C ILE A 216 -9.05 10.35 -9.14
N LEU A 217 -8.75 9.60 -8.09
CA LEU A 217 -7.51 8.83 -7.99
C LEU A 217 -7.43 7.79 -9.09
N GLY A 218 -8.52 7.08 -9.40
CA GLY A 218 -8.60 6.20 -10.54
C GLY A 218 -8.24 6.91 -11.84
N ALA A 219 -8.79 8.11 -12.07
CA ALA A 219 -8.51 8.91 -13.26
C ALA A 219 -7.06 9.42 -13.35
N ILE A 220 -6.44 9.79 -12.22
CA ILE A 220 -5.05 10.27 -12.17
C ILE A 220 -4.05 9.11 -12.26
N LEU A 221 -4.36 7.99 -11.61
CA LEU A 221 -3.46 6.84 -11.46
C LEU A 221 -3.57 5.83 -12.59
N THR A 222 -4.66 5.83 -13.37
CA THR A 222 -4.75 5.02 -14.61
C THR A 222 -4.14 5.80 -15.76
N PRO A 223 -2.95 5.43 -16.25
CA PRO A 223 -2.35 6.08 -17.43
C PRO A 223 -3.21 5.89 -18.68
N SER A 224 -4.03 4.85 -18.69
CA SER A 224 -4.91 4.46 -19.79
C SER A 224 -6.16 5.32 -19.90
N THR A 225 -6.62 5.92 -18.79
CA THR A 225 -7.91 6.62 -18.69
C THR A 225 -9.11 5.84 -19.25
N ASP A 226 -9.03 4.51 -19.32
CA ASP A 226 -10.10 3.70 -19.91
C ASP A 226 -11.24 3.48 -18.90
N PRO A 227 -12.52 3.62 -19.31
CA PRO A 227 -13.65 3.54 -18.39
C PRO A 227 -13.76 2.20 -17.66
N LEU A 228 -13.31 1.11 -18.29
CA LEU A 228 -13.41 -0.23 -17.74
C LEU A 228 -12.47 -0.38 -16.52
N THR A 229 -11.19 -0.08 -16.70
CA THR A 229 -10.18 -0.19 -15.64
C THR A 229 -10.42 0.82 -14.53
N GLN A 230 -10.85 2.04 -14.88
CA GLN A 230 -11.24 3.05 -13.89
C GLN A 230 -12.40 2.59 -13.02
N SER A 231 -13.46 2.03 -13.63
CA SER A 231 -14.62 1.53 -12.88
C SER A 231 -14.26 0.34 -11.99
N LEU A 232 -13.42 -0.57 -12.50
CA LEU A 232 -12.98 -1.75 -11.76
C LEU A 232 -12.10 -1.37 -10.56
N LEU A 233 -11.15 -0.46 -10.74
CA LEU A 233 -10.29 0.05 -9.66
C LEU A 233 -11.12 0.83 -8.63
N ALA A 234 -12.02 1.72 -9.07
CA ALA A 234 -12.90 2.45 -8.17
C ALA A 234 -13.79 1.50 -7.35
N GLY A 235 -14.35 0.47 -8.00
CA GLY A 235 -15.10 -0.59 -7.31
C GLY A 235 -14.28 -1.34 -6.27
N ALA A 236 -13.04 -1.71 -6.59
CA ALA A 236 -12.12 -2.35 -5.66
C ALA A 236 -11.81 -1.44 -4.45
N VAL A 237 -11.49 -0.17 -4.69
CA VAL A 237 -11.24 0.82 -3.64
C VAL A 237 -12.44 1.01 -2.72
N LEU A 238 -13.65 1.03 -3.27
CA LEU A 238 -14.87 1.11 -2.48
C LEU A 238 -15.09 -0.15 -1.63
N GLY A 239 -14.89 -1.33 -2.21
CA GLY A 239 -14.94 -2.59 -1.49
C GLY A 239 -13.97 -2.62 -0.32
N LEU A 240 -12.73 -2.18 -0.55
CA LEU A 240 -11.71 -2.05 0.48
C LEU A 240 -12.12 -1.04 1.56
N TYR A 241 -12.60 0.13 1.17
CA TYR A 241 -13.02 1.18 2.10
C TYR A 241 -14.15 0.71 3.03
N PHE A 242 -15.20 0.10 2.49
CA PHE A 242 -16.30 -0.44 3.29
C PHE A 242 -15.87 -1.67 4.10
N GLY A 243 -15.00 -2.51 3.57
CA GLY A 243 -14.37 -3.60 4.31
C GLY A 243 -13.58 -3.10 5.52
N GLY A 244 -12.78 -2.05 5.34
CA GLY A 244 -12.02 -1.40 6.41
C GLY A 244 -12.92 -0.81 7.49
N ILE A 245 -14.03 -0.17 7.11
CA ILE A 245 -15.06 0.28 8.07
C ILE A 245 -15.59 -0.91 8.90
N GLY A 246 -15.87 -2.03 8.24
CA GLY A 246 -16.34 -3.25 8.91
C GLY A 246 -15.33 -3.76 9.94
N VAL A 247 -14.05 -3.83 9.58
CA VAL A 247 -12.97 -4.24 10.50
C VAL A 247 -12.86 -3.29 11.69
N VAL A 248 -12.90 -1.97 11.46
CA VAL A 248 -12.85 -0.96 12.52
C VAL A 248 -14.02 -1.11 13.50
N LYS A 249 -15.22 -1.34 12.98
CA LYS A 249 -16.42 -1.57 13.80
C LYS A 249 -16.30 -2.83 14.65
N LEU A 250 -15.70 -3.91 14.12
CA LEU A 250 -15.46 -5.15 14.86
C LEU A 250 -14.44 -4.98 16.00
N THR A 251 -13.49 -4.05 15.84
CA THR A 251 -12.55 -3.68 16.92
C THR A 251 -13.17 -2.79 18.01
N GLY A 252 -14.47 -2.46 17.91
CA GLY A 252 -15.21 -1.73 18.94
C GLY A 252 -15.09 -0.20 18.87
N ARG A 253 -14.68 0.35 17.71
CA ARG A 253 -14.56 1.80 17.44
C ARG A 253 -15.40 2.28 16.24
#